data_AF-A0A350DL23-F1
#
_entry.id   AF-A0A350DL23-F1
#
_cell.length_a   1.000
_cell.length_b   1.000
_cell.length_c   1.000
_cell.angle_alpha   90.00
_cell.angle_beta   90.00
_cell.angle_gamma   90.00
#
_symmetry.space_group_name_H-M   'P 1'
#
loop_
_entity.id
_entity.type
_entity.pdbx_description
1 polymer ?
#
loop_
_entity_poly.entity_id
_entity_poly.type
_entity_poly.pdbx_seq_one_letter_code
_entity_poly.pdbx_strand_id
1 'polypeptide(L)' 'MSTSSLVLFNKPYGVQSQFRDDSNNDHTTLSQYFTDKSLRVAGRLDATSEGLLILTSDGR' A
#
# COMPACT_ATOMS: atom_id res chain seq x y z
N MET A 1 10.71 17.30 14.55
CA MET A 1 10.14 17.13 13.20
C MET A 1 9.82 15.66 13.04
N SER A 2 8.57 15.29 12.75
CA SER A 2 8.28 13.90 12.41
C SER A 2 9.02 13.60 11.12
N THR A 3 9.86 12.57 11.11
CA THR A 3 10.54 12.13 9.89
C THR A 3 9.49 11.60 8.90
N SER A 4 9.32 12.27 7.76
CA SER A 4 8.50 11.77 6.67
C SER A 4 9.17 10.55 6.06
N SER A 5 8.45 9.43 5.99
CA SER A 5 8.91 8.17 5.41
C SER A 5 8.40 8.06 3.98
N LEU A 6 9.27 7.70 3.04
CA LEU A 6 8.92 7.39 1.65
C LEU A 6 9.32 5.95 1.34
N VAL A 7 8.38 5.17 0.82
CA VAL A 7 8.58 3.76 0.46
C VAL A 7 8.25 3.56 -1.01
N LEU A 8 9.18 2.94 -1.73
CA LEU A 8 8.98 2.45 -3.09
C LEU A 8 8.72 0.95 -3.01
N PHE A 9 7.52 0.52 -3.39
CA PHE A 9 7.11 -0.87 -3.30
C PHE A 9 6.84 -1.42 -4.70
N ASN A 10 7.44 -2.55 -5.03
CA ASN A 10 7.08 -3.28 -6.25
C ASN A 10 5.88 -4.18 -5.93
N LYS A 11 4.66 -3.70 -6.20
CA LYS A 11 3.41 -4.37 -5.86
C LYS A 11 3.20 -5.61 -6.74
N PRO A 12 3.05 -6.81 -6.16
CA PRO A 12 2.71 -8.01 -6.92
C PRO A 12 1.28 -7.98 -7.47
N TYR A 13 1.01 -8.85 -8.45
CA TYR A 13 -0.35 -9.14 -8.94
C TYR A 13 -1.21 -9.69 -7.81
N GLY A 14 -2.51 -9.37 -7.83
CA GLY A 14 -3.48 -9.84 -6.84
C GLY A 14 -3.41 -9.13 -5.49
N VAL A 15 -2.56 -8.11 -5.34
CA VAL A 15 -2.46 -7.30 -4.11
C VAL A 15 -3.23 -5.99 -4.28
N GLN A 16 -4.13 -5.69 -3.35
CA GLN A 16 -4.85 -4.43 -3.32
C GLN A 16 -4.00 -3.29 -2.79
N SER A 17 -4.14 -2.12 -3.40
CA SER A 17 -3.54 -0.85 -2.91
C SER A 17 -4.29 -0.28 -1.70
N GLN A 18 -4.54 -1.11 -0.68
CA GLN A 18 -5.18 -0.72 0.57
C GLN A 18 -4.60 -1.52 1.75
N PHE A 19 -4.76 -1.00 2.97
CA PHE A 19 -4.30 -1.64 4.21
C PHE A 19 -5.41 -2.35 4.99
N ARG A 20 -6.68 -1.98 4.74
CA ARG A 20 -7.81 -2.63 5.41
C ARG A 20 -8.18 -3.87 4.62
N ASP A 21 -8.31 -4.99 5.32
CA ASP A 21 -8.90 -6.18 4.74
C ASP A 21 -10.40 -5.95 4.54
N ASP A 22 -10.88 -6.33 3.36
CA ASP A 22 -12.29 -6.37 3.04
C ASP A 22 -12.70 -7.85 2.93
N SER A 23 -13.55 -8.32 3.84
CA SER A 23 -13.97 -9.72 3.91
C SER A 23 -14.67 -10.21 2.63
N ASN A 24 -15.07 -9.30 1.74
CA ASN A 24 -15.71 -9.61 0.47
C ASN A 24 -14.73 -9.68 -0.71
N ASN A 25 -13.42 -9.64 -0.47
CA ASN A 25 -12.41 -9.64 -1.52
C ASN A 25 -11.36 -10.73 -1.30
N ASP A 26 -11.15 -11.57 -2.32
CA ASP A 26 -10.15 -12.66 -2.28
C ASP A 26 -8.70 -12.16 -2.45
N HIS A 27 -8.51 -10.86 -2.68
CA HIS A 27 -7.20 -10.26 -2.89
C HIS A 27 -6.49 -9.90 -1.57
N THR A 28 -5.19 -10.19 -1.52
CA THR A 28 -4.30 -9.80 -0.42
C THR A 28 -4.18 -8.28 -0.33
N THR A 29 -3.93 -7.74 0.86
CA THR A 29 -3.76 -6.29 1.08
C THR A 29 -2.32 -5.92 1.46
N LEU A 30 -2.02 -4.62 1.48
CA LEU A 30 -0.69 -4.12 1.87
C LEU A 30 -0.34 -4.43 3.34
N SER A 31 -1.33 -4.82 4.16
CA SER A 31 -1.12 -5.18 5.57
C SER A 31 -0.20 -6.40 5.74
N GLN A 32 -0.11 -7.28 4.73
CA GLN A 32 0.81 -8.42 4.75
C GLN A 32 2.27 -8.03 4.48
N TYR A 33 2.50 -6.87 3.87
CA TYR A 33 3.84 -6.39 3.49
C TYR A 33 4.38 -5.32 4.46
N PHE A 34 3.49 -4.62 5.17
CA PHE A 34 3.86 -3.47 6.00
C PHE A 34 3.11 -3.49 7.33
N THR A 35 3.85 -3.31 8.42
CA THR A 35 3.30 -3.20 9.79
C THR A 35 3.16 -1.76 10.27
N ASP A 36 3.79 -0.80 9.58
CA ASP A 36 3.73 0.63 9.92
C ASP A 36 2.37 1.24 9.57
N LYS A 37 1.61 1.60 10.61
CA LYS A 37 0.27 2.19 10.49
C LYS A 37 0.26 3.66 10.07
N SER A 38 1.42 4.32 10.01
CA SER A 38 1.54 5.70 9.55
C SER A 38 1.53 5.80 8.02
N LEU A 39 1.91 4.72 7.32
CA LEU A 39 1.99 4.71 5.86
C LEU A 39 0.60 4.82 5.22
N ARG A 40 0.56 5.56 4.12
CA ARG A 40 -0.59 5.75 3.23
C ARG A 40 -0.11 5.58 1.80
N VAL A 41 -0.99 5.12 0.92
CA VAL A 41 -0.67 4.93 -0.49
C VAL A 41 -0.75 6.27 -1.21
N ALA A 42 0.32 6.66 -1.92
CA ALA A 42 0.38 7.86 -2.76
C ALA A 42 0.07 7.50 -4.22
N GLY A 43 -1.22 7.44 -4.53
CA GLY A 43 -1.74 6.91 -5.80
C GLY A 43 -2.32 5.50 -5.64
N ARG A 44 -3.00 4.99 -6.66
CA ARG A 44 -3.60 3.65 -6.64
C ARG A 44 -3.14 2.86 -7.83
N LEU A 45 -2.85 1.59 -7.58
CA LEU A 45 -2.61 0.57 -8.59
C LEU A 45 -3.65 -0.53 -8.39
N ASP A 46 -4.33 -0.94 -9.45
CA ASP A 46 -5.36 -1.96 -9.36
C ASP A 46 -4.80 -3.31 -8.90
N ALA A 47 -5.67 -4.12 -8.29
CA ALA A 47 -5.27 -5.43 -7.79
C ALA A 47 -4.74 -6.34 -8.91
N THR A 48 -5.30 -6.22 -10.12
CA THR A 48 -4.89 -6.96 -11.33
C THR A 48 -3.67 -6.36 -12.04
N SER A 49 -3.07 -5.30 -11.49
CA SER A 49 -1.86 -4.67 -12.03
C SER A 49 -0.65 -4.98 -11.16
N GLU A 50 0.55 -4.79 -11.71
CA GLU A 50 1.83 -4.99 -11.02
C GLU A 50 2.74 -3.78 -11.21
N GLY A 51 3.72 -3.61 -10.32
CA GLY A 51 4.78 -2.62 -10.48
C GLY A 51 4.84 -1.58 -9.38
N LEU A 52 5.40 -0.42 -9.71
CA LEU A 52 5.75 0.59 -8.71
C LEU A 52 4.51 1.19 -8.03
N LEU A 53 4.46 1.05 -6.72
CA LEU A 53 3.51 1.70 -5.82
C LEU A 53 4.30 2.53 -4.80
N ILE A 54 3.85 3.77 -4.56
CA ILE A 54 4.50 4.68 -3.62
C ILE A 54 3.67 4.70 -2.34
N LEU A 55 4.34 4.58 -1.18
CA LEU A 55 3.74 4.81 0.12
C LEU A 55 4.48 5.92 0.87
N THR A 56 3.75 6.71 1.63
CA THR A 56 4.28 7.83 2.39
C THR A 56 3.60 7.95 3.75
N SER A 57 4.32 8.41 4.77
CA SER A 57 3.72 8.84 6.04
C SER A 57 3.39 10.34 6.06
N ASP A 58 3.73 11.07 4.99
CA ASP A 58 3.41 12.48 4.79
C ASP A 58 2.12 12.64 3.98
N GLY A 59 1.14 13.36 4.53
CA GLY A 59 -0.16 13.58 3.91
C GLY A 59 -0.27 14.89 3.12
N ARG A 60 0.83 15.63 2.95
CA ARG A 60 0.86 16.91 2.23
C ARG A 60 1.00 16.75 0.72
#